data_AF-A4BUB6-F1
#
_entry.id   AF-A4BUB6-F1
#
_cell.length_a   1.000
_cell.length_b   1.000
_cell.length_c   1.000
_cell.angle_alpha   90.00
_cell.angle_beta   90.00
_cell.angle_gamma   90.00
#
_symmetry.space_group_name_H-M   'P 1'
#
loop_
_entity.id
_entity.type
_entity.pdbx_description
1 polymer ?
#
loop_
_entity_poly.entity_id
_entity_poly.type
_entity_poly.pdbx_seq_one_letter_code
_entity_poly.pdbx_strand_id
1 'polypeptide(L)'
;MPWYSVFAGQSDGKFFGLDLHGSLGKGGYSRYVSPLTNPLFNESPYITTEIRPIYFHQKIPNGFVTRGGDIDVMALHLRLALTERLAFIATKDGYANINFDKTLPDEDGFANIAVGFKYAIFSQPEKERILTAGLRYEIPIGDLDTAGIELQGDGDGFLNPFITGATTLKAKPWRRSGPQSTVA
;
A
#
# COMPACT_ATOMS: atom_id res chain seq x y z
N MET A 1 5.25 9.05 27.82
CA MET A 1 3.93 8.90 27.17
C MET A 1 4.17 8.54 25.70
N PRO A 2 3.79 7.35 25.19
CA PRO A 2 4.09 6.97 23.82
C PRO A 2 3.00 7.46 22.86
N TRP A 3 3.43 8.05 21.74
CA TRP A 3 2.67 8.82 20.76
C TRP A 3 1.81 7.97 19.78
N TYR A 4 1.34 6.78 20.19
CA TYR A 4 0.70 5.83 19.28
C TYR A 4 -0.83 6.01 19.07
N SER A 5 -1.45 7.05 19.63
CA SER A 5 -2.91 7.16 19.72
C SER A 5 -3.58 8.16 18.77
N VAL A 6 -2.91 8.61 17.71
CA VAL A 6 -3.45 9.72 16.86
C VAL A 6 -4.47 9.27 15.81
N PHE A 7 -4.69 7.96 15.59
CA PHE A 7 -5.67 7.47 14.59
C PHE A 7 -6.78 6.55 15.12
N ALA A 8 -6.92 6.40 16.43
CA ALA A 8 -8.10 5.72 17.01
C ALA A 8 -9.20 6.74 17.33
N GLY A 9 -9.65 7.47 16.30
CA GLY A 9 -10.87 8.27 16.38
C GLY A 9 -12.06 7.32 16.46
N GLN A 10 -12.61 7.14 17.66
CA GLN A 10 -13.88 6.48 17.92
C GLN A 10 -15.02 7.36 17.38
N SER A 11 -15.21 7.36 16.06
CA SER A 11 -16.44 7.83 15.43
C SER A 11 -17.36 6.63 15.21
N ASP A 12 -18.68 6.85 15.18
CA ASP A 12 -19.71 5.83 14.95
C ASP A 12 -19.70 5.26 13.50
N GLY A 13 -18.51 5.06 12.92
CA GLY A 13 -18.15 4.07 11.89
C GLY A 13 -18.78 4.21 10.50
N LYS A 14 -19.84 5.00 10.36
CA LYS A 14 -20.63 5.11 9.13
C LYS A 14 -20.20 6.33 8.33
N PHE A 15 -19.43 6.09 7.28
CA PHE A 15 -19.20 7.10 6.23
C PHE A 15 -20.18 6.81 5.09
N PHE A 16 -21.12 7.72 4.83
CA PHE A 16 -22.22 7.52 3.87
C PHE A 16 -23.01 6.20 4.06
N GLY A 17 -23.14 5.73 5.30
CA GLY A 17 -23.88 4.49 5.61
C GLY A 17 -23.09 3.19 5.40
N LEU A 18 -21.83 3.26 4.96
CA LEU A 18 -20.94 2.11 4.83
C LEU A 18 -20.16 1.89 6.13
N ASP A 19 -20.09 0.63 6.57
CA ASP A 19 -19.21 0.20 7.65
C ASP A 19 -17.78 0.08 7.11
N LEU A 20 -16.95 1.09 7.42
CA LEU A 20 -15.57 1.17 6.94
C LEU A 20 -14.57 0.39 7.81
N HIS A 21 -15.02 -0.26 8.89
CA HIS A 21 -14.14 -0.97 9.81
C HIS A 21 -13.47 -2.20 9.17
N GLY A 22 -14.13 -2.82 8.20
CA GLY A 22 -13.62 -4.01 7.52
C GLY A 22 -13.24 -5.12 8.51
N SER A 23 -12.10 -5.77 8.28
CA SER A 23 -11.61 -6.85 9.14
C SER A 23 -11.08 -6.39 10.50
N LEU A 24 -10.97 -5.08 10.74
CA LEU A 24 -10.45 -4.48 11.99
C LEU A 24 -11.57 -3.98 12.91
N GLY A 25 -12.83 -4.29 12.60
CA GLY A 25 -13.99 -3.93 13.43
C GLY A 25 -14.04 -4.61 14.78
N LYS A 26 -15.15 -4.44 15.51
CA LYS A 26 -15.33 -5.02 16.85
C LYS A 26 -15.25 -6.55 16.78
N GLY A 27 -14.29 -7.14 17.50
CA GLY A 27 -14.00 -8.59 17.44
C GLY A 27 -13.10 -9.02 16.28
N GLY A 28 -12.59 -8.05 15.50
CA GLY A 28 -11.63 -8.25 14.42
C GLY A 28 -10.18 -8.31 14.90
N TYR A 29 -9.24 -8.18 13.96
CA TYR A 29 -7.80 -8.34 14.23
C TYR A 29 -7.26 -7.21 15.10
N SER A 30 -6.35 -7.54 16.02
CA SER A 30 -5.77 -6.58 16.96
C SER A 30 -4.57 -5.81 16.41
N ARG A 31 -3.94 -6.33 15.35
CA ARG A 31 -2.72 -5.75 14.77
C ARG A 31 -2.81 -5.66 13.25
N TYR A 32 -2.52 -4.47 12.74
CA TYR A 32 -2.36 -4.19 11.32
C TYR A 32 -0.94 -3.69 11.05
N VAL A 33 -0.24 -4.35 10.12
CA VAL A 33 1.04 -3.88 9.59
C VAL A 33 0.94 -3.92 8.08
N SER A 34 0.86 -2.74 7.48
CA SER A 34 0.81 -2.62 6.03
C SER A 34 2.19 -2.85 5.42
N PRO A 35 2.30 -3.52 4.26
CA PRO A 35 3.57 -3.60 3.55
C PRO A 35 4.06 -2.20 3.15
N LEU A 36 5.34 -1.94 3.36
CA LEU A 36 5.98 -0.66 3.02
C LEU A 36 7.00 -0.79 1.89
N THR A 37 7.58 -1.99 1.70
CA THR A 37 8.71 -2.22 0.78
C THR A 37 8.35 -2.21 -0.69
N ASN A 38 7.10 -2.56 -1.04
CA ASN A 38 6.59 -2.46 -2.40
C ASN A 38 5.13 -1.97 -2.35
N PRO A 39 4.91 -0.65 -2.28
CA PRO A 39 3.59 -0.08 -2.04
C PRO A 39 2.61 -0.25 -3.21
N LEU A 40 3.11 -0.57 -4.41
CA LEU A 40 2.29 -0.75 -5.61
C LEU A 40 1.78 -2.19 -5.75
N PHE A 41 2.64 -3.20 -5.54
CA PHE A 41 2.27 -4.59 -5.76
C PHE A 41 1.97 -5.38 -4.48
N ASN A 42 2.57 -5.04 -3.34
CA ASN A 42 2.28 -5.78 -2.10
C ASN A 42 0.97 -5.30 -1.50
N GLU A 43 0.05 -6.24 -1.34
CA GLU A 43 -1.25 -5.99 -0.76
C GLU A 43 -1.37 -6.63 0.63
N SER A 44 -1.91 -5.88 1.57
CA SER A 44 -2.21 -6.38 2.90
C SER A 44 -3.30 -7.46 2.83
N PRO A 45 -3.20 -8.54 3.61
CA PRO A 45 -4.27 -9.52 3.70
C PRO A 45 -5.49 -8.98 4.46
N TYR A 46 -5.33 -7.94 5.27
CA TYR A 46 -6.43 -7.32 6.02
C TYR A 46 -7.32 -6.47 5.12
N ILE A 47 -8.64 -6.53 5.37
CA ILE A 47 -9.66 -5.72 4.71
C ILE A 47 -9.78 -4.41 5.48
N THR A 48 -9.41 -3.30 4.86
CA THR A 48 -9.25 -2.00 5.50
C THR A 48 -9.69 -0.89 4.57
N THR A 49 -10.16 0.21 5.14
CA THR A 49 -10.31 1.48 4.43
C THR A 49 -9.09 2.34 4.70
N GLU A 50 -8.32 2.68 3.66
CA GLU A 50 -7.05 3.41 3.78
C GLU A 50 -6.84 4.30 2.56
N ILE A 51 -6.34 5.51 2.78
CA ILE A 51 -5.76 6.37 1.75
C ILE A 51 -4.27 6.53 2.05
N ARG A 52 -3.44 6.34 1.03
CA ARG A 52 -1.99 6.47 1.14
C ARG A 52 -1.44 7.34 0.02
N PRO A 53 -1.04 8.58 0.31
CA PRO A 53 -0.24 9.36 -0.61
C PRO A 53 1.19 8.84 -0.65
N ILE A 54 1.77 8.85 -1.85
CA ILE A 54 3.14 8.45 -2.12
C ILE A 54 3.79 9.60 -2.88
N TYR A 55 4.94 10.05 -2.40
CA TYR A 55 5.75 11.05 -3.06
C TYR A 55 7.19 10.56 -3.15
N PHE A 56 7.76 10.61 -4.35
CA PHE A 56 9.17 10.34 -4.59
C PHE A 56 9.81 11.55 -5.26
N HIS A 57 10.97 11.94 -4.75
CA HIS A 57 11.84 12.93 -5.36
C HIS A 57 13.20 12.30 -5.58
N GLN A 58 13.68 12.29 -6.81
CA GLN A 58 14.96 11.73 -7.19
C GLN A 58 15.75 12.75 -7.98
N LYS A 59 16.98 13.05 -7.55
CA LYS A 59 17.89 13.93 -8.31
C LYS A 59 18.74 13.12 -9.27
N ILE A 60 18.82 13.58 -10.51
CA ILE A 60 19.64 12.95 -11.52
C ILE A 60 21.08 13.51 -11.41
N PRO A 61 22.09 12.65 -11.25
CA PRO A 61 23.47 13.12 -11.14
C PRO A 61 23.95 13.80 -12.43
N ASN A 62 24.73 14.87 -12.30
CA ASN A 62 25.33 15.61 -13.43
C ASN A 62 26.27 14.76 -14.31
N GLY A 63 26.74 13.62 -13.82
CA GLY A 63 27.56 12.66 -14.56
C GLY A 63 26.76 11.71 -15.46
N PHE A 64 25.43 11.75 -15.40
CA PHE A 64 24.55 10.94 -16.26
C PHE A 64 24.39 11.58 -17.65
N VAL A 65 23.91 10.81 -18.62
CA VAL A 65 23.75 11.27 -20.03
C VAL A 65 22.84 12.49 -20.17
N THR A 66 21.91 12.68 -19.22
CA THR A 66 20.99 13.83 -19.17
C THR A 66 21.59 15.10 -18.54
N ARG A 67 22.82 15.00 -18.02
CA ARG A 67 23.61 16.10 -17.43
C ARG A 67 22.95 16.86 -16.27
N GLY A 68 22.08 16.21 -15.51
CA GLY A 68 21.37 16.79 -14.38
C GLY A 68 19.86 16.57 -14.47
N GLY A 69 19.12 17.27 -13.62
CA GLY A 69 17.66 17.17 -13.52
C GLY A 69 17.12 16.52 -12.26
N ASP A 70 15.80 16.42 -12.19
CA ASP A 70 15.05 15.79 -11.11
C ASP A 70 13.79 15.08 -11.63
N ILE A 71 13.33 14.12 -10.84
CA ILE A 71 12.13 13.34 -11.08
C ILE A 71 11.27 13.43 -9.83
N ASP A 72 10.09 13.99 -9.99
CA ASP A 72 9.05 14.05 -8.98
C ASP A 72 7.90 13.11 -9.38
N VAL A 73 7.54 12.21 -8.47
CA VAL A 73 6.41 11.28 -8.67
C VAL A 73 5.44 11.46 -7.52
N MET A 74 4.18 11.71 -7.86
CA MET A 74 3.07 11.71 -6.94
C MET A 74 2.14 10.55 -7.29
N ALA A 75 1.75 9.75 -6.31
CA ALA A 75 0.76 8.70 -6.51
C ALA A 75 -0.16 8.57 -5.30
N LEU A 76 -1.33 8.00 -5.52
CA LEU A 76 -2.22 7.60 -4.44
C LEU A 76 -2.28 6.07 -4.36
N HIS A 77 -2.83 5.59 -3.27
CA HIS A 77 -3.20 4.19 -3.11
C HIS A 77 -4.41 4.19 -2.19
N LEU A 78 -5.53 3.70 -2.72
CA LEU A 78 -6.82 3.66 -2.05
C LEU A 78 -7.22 2.22 -1.76
N ARG A 79 -7.73 2.01 -0.56
CA ARG A 79 -8.42 0.79 -0.15
C ARG A 79 -9.75 1.20 0.44
N LEU A 80 -10.81 0.55 0.01
CA LEU A 80 -12.14 0.76 0.55
C LEU A 80 -12.70 -0.59 0.99
N ALA A 81 -12.86 -0.78 2.30
CA ALA A 81 -13.56 -1.93 2.83
C ALA A 81 -15.05 -1.80 2.47
N LEU A 82 -15.55 -2.70 1.63
CA LEU A 82 -16.96 -2.78 1.28
C LEU A 82 -17.73 -3.66 2.27
N THR A 83 -17.04 -4.67 2.82
CA THR A 83 -17.53 -5.54 3.89
C THR A 83 -16.38 -5.93 4.81
N GLU A 84 -16.62 -6.76 5.82
CA GLU A 84 -15.56 -7.37 6.64
C GLU A 84 -14.60 -8.28 5.85
N ARG A 85 -15.00 -8.72 4.65
CA ARG A 85 -14.25 -9.67 3.81
C ARG A 85 -13.89 -9.17 2.43
N LEU A 86 -14.55 -8.13 1.92
CA LEU A 86 -14.36 -7.62 0.56
C LEU A 86 -13.83 -6.20 0.61
N ALA A 87 -12.77 -5.91 -0.14
CA ALA A 87 -12.31 -4.55 -0.39
C ALA A 87 -12.20 -4.26 -1.89
N PHE A 88 -12.53 -3.03 -2.25
CA PHE A 88 -12.05 -2.41 -3.48
C PHE A 88 -10.66 -1.83 -3.24
N ILE A 89 -9.77 -1.99 -4.22
CA ILE A 89 -8.38 -1.49 -4.16
C ILE A 89 -8.07 -0.70 -5.44
N ALA A 90 -7.43 0.44 -5.29
CA ALA A 90 -6.77 1.18 -6.37
C ALA A 90 -5.33 1.40 -5.92
N THR A 91 -4.38 0.70 -6.55
CA THR A 91 -3.01 0.57 -6.01
C THR A 91 -1.95 1.28 -6.84
N LYS A 92 -2.35 1.83 -8.00
CA LYS A 92 -1.50 2.59 -8.90
C LYS A 92 -2.35 3.66 -9.56
N ASP A 93 -2.05 4.92 -9.30
CA ASP A 93 -2.63 6.12 -9.92
C ASP A 93 -1.63 7.27 -9.69
N GLY A 94 -0.61 7.30 -10.54
CA GLY A 94 0.53 8.21 -10.39
C GLY A 94 0.59 9.28 -11.46
N TYR A 95 1.23 10.39 -11.16
CA TYR A 95 1.71 11.38 -12.11
C TYR A 95 3.19 11.58 -11.86
N ALA A 96 3.98 11.63 -12.93
CA ALA A 96 5.40 11.89 -12.87
C ALA A 96 5.71 13.17 -13.64
N ASN A 97 6.64 13.95 -13.10
CA ASN A 97 7.22 15.12 -13.72
C ASN A 97 8.74 14.92 -13.72
N ILE A 98 9.34 15.04 -14.89
CA ILE A 98 10.76 14.79 -15.13
C ILE A 98 11.35 16.05 -15.74
N ASN A 99 12.20 16.73 -14.97
CA ASN A 99 12.88 17.93 -15.41
C ASN A 99 14.32 17.59 -15.79
N PHE A 100 14.76 18.01 -16.98
CA PHE A 100 16.13 17.81 -17.45
C PHE A 100 16.85 19.14 -17.63
N ASP A 101 18.02 19.30 -17.02
CA ASP A 101 18.67 20.61 -16.97
C ASP A 101 19.15 21.14 -18.34
N LYS A 102 19.56 20.26 -19.28
CA LYS A 102 20.33 20.71 -20.48
C LYS A 102 20.18 19.93 -21.78
N THR A 103 19.82 18.65 -21.76
CA THR A 103 20.03 17.78 -22.94
C THR A 103 18.76 17.22 -23.55
N LEU A 104 17.67 17.21 -22.81
CA LEU A 104 16.36 16.70 -23.22
C LEU A 104 15.29 17.71 -22.80
N PRO A 105 14.15 17.79 -23.50
CA PRO A 105 13.00 18.56 -23.03
C PRO A 105 12.44 17.95 -21.74
N ASP A 106 11.88 18.78 -20.87
CA ASP A 106 11.13 18.32 -19.69
C ASP A 106 9.89 17.53 -20.14
N GLU A 107 9.55 16.50 -19.38
CA GLU A 107 8.46 15.58 -19.71
C GLU A 107 7.60 15.28 -18.49
N ASP A 108 6.31 15.07 -18.72
CA ASP A 108 5.35 14.78 -17.67
C ASP A 108 4.23 13.87 -18.18
N GLY A 109 3.58 13.17 -17.26
CA GLY A 109 2.43 12.36 -17.63
C GLY A 109 1.90 11.49 -16.50
N PHE A 110 0.70 10.97 -16.75
CA PHE A 110 0.00 10.04 -15.89
C PHE A 110 0.50 8.61 -16.11
N ALA A 111 0.63 7.89 -15.00
CA ALA A 111 0.80 6.45 -15.00
C ALA A 111 -0.54 5.76 -15.23
N ASN A 112 -0.46 4.54 -15.77
CA ASN A 112 -1.61 3.66 -15.86
C ASN A 112 -2.29 3.48 -14.50
N ILE A 113 -3.60 3.33 -14.51
CA ILE A 113 -4.39 3.15 -13.30
C ILE A 113 -4.61 1.66 -13.03
N ALA A 114 -4.24 1.17 -11.84
CA ALA A 114 -4.51 -0.20 -11.43
C ALA A 114 -5.60 -0.25 -10.36
N VAL A 115 -6.71 -0.91 -10.71
CA VAL A 115 -7.86 -1.14 -9.81
C VAL A 115 -8.13 -2.62 -9.65
N GLY A 116 -8.86 -2.99 -8.61
CA GLY A 116 -9.17 -4.38 -8.34
C GLY A 116 -10.01 -4.60 -7.11
N PHE A 117 -10.19 -5.88 -6.81
CA PHE A 117 -10.87 -6.33 -5.60
C PHE A 117 -10.02 -7.37 -4.89
N LYS A 118 -10.19 -7.43 -3.57
CA LYS A 118 -9.63 -8.51 -2.74
C LYS A 118 -10.67 -9.05 -1.78
N TYR A 119 -10.61 -10.35 -1.55
CA TYR A 119 -11.54 -11.09 -0.72
C TYR A 119 -10.82 -11.97 0.30
N ALA A 120 -11.16 -11.83 1.58
CA ALA A 120 -10.68 -12.66 2.67
C ALA A 120 -11.35 -14.05 2.63
N ILE A 121 -10.74 -14.96 1.88
CA ILE A 121 -11.13 -16.37 1.76
C ILE A 121 -11.24 -17.01 3.14
N PHE A 122 -10.29 -16.71 4.01
CA PHE A 122 -10.23 -17.23 5.37
C PHE A 122 -9.95 -16.10 6.34
N SER A 123 -10.76 -16.01 7.41
CA SER A 123 -10.59 -14.98 8.44
C SER A 123 -10.93 -15.58 9.80
N GLN A 124 -9.94 -15.61 10.70
CA GLN A 124 -10.03 -16.09 12.09
C GLN A 124 -9.32 -15.08 13.02
N PRO A 125 -9.99 -14.00 13.42
CA PRO A 125 -9.44 -12.99 14.32
C PRO A 125 -8.91 -13.56 15.64
N GLU A 126 -9.57 -14.58 16.20
CA GLU A 126 -9.21 -15.18 17.50
C GLU A 126 -7.87 -15.91 17.45
N LYS A 127 -7.47 -16.35 16.25
CA LYS A 127 -6.16 -16.97 16.00
C LYS A 127 -5.20 -16.04 15.30
N GLU A 128 -5.58 -14.78 15.08
CA GLU A 128 -4.81 -13.78 14.33
C GLU A 128 -4.37 -14.33 12.97
N ARG A 129 -5.28 -15.00 12.24
CA ARG A 129 -5.01 -15.65 10.95
C ARG A 129 -5.97 -15.18 9.86
N ILE A 130 -5.42 -14.67 8.77
CA ILE A 130 -6.16 -14.26 7.59
C ILE A 130 -5.47 -14.73 6.31
N LEU A 131 -6.27 -15.11 5.33
CA LEU A 131 -5.84 -15.41 3.96
C LEU A 131 -6.79 -14.70 3.00
N THR A 132 -6.20 -13.93 2.09
CA THR A 132 -6.91 -13.08 1.15
C THR A 132 -6.37 -13.32 -0.24
N ALA A 133 -7.26 -13.53 -1.20
CA ALA A 133 -6.92 -13.49 -2.61
C ALA A 133 -7.49 -12.23 -3.23
N GLY A 134 -6.89 -11.79 -4.32
CA GLY A 134 -7.40 -10.66 -5.06
C GLY A 134 -6.96 -10.68 -6.51
N LEU A 135 -7.55 -9.77 -7.25
CA LEU A 135 -7.30 -9.56 -8.65
C LEU A 135 -7.19 -8.06 -8.89
N ARG A 136 -6.16 -7.65 -9.62
CA ARG A 136 -6.00 -6.29 -10.12
C ARG A 136 -5.90 -6.30 -11.62
N TYR A 137 -6.39 -5.24 -12.22
CA TYR A 137 -6.23 -4.94 -13.61
C TYR A 137 -5.66 -3.53 -13.76
N GLU A 138 -4.56 -3.43 -14.48
CA GLU A 138 -3.95 -2.16 -14.88
C GLU A 138 -4.52 -1.74 -16.23
N ILE A 139 -5.18 -0.58 -16.22
CA ILE A 139 -5.83 0.03 -17.36
C ILE A 139 -4.76 0.90 -18.06
N PRO A 140 -4.43 0.63 -19.35
CA PRO A 140 -3.39 1.33 -20.09
C PRO A 140 -3.90 2.69 -20.59
N ILE A 141 -4.14 3.62 -19.67
CA ILE A 141 -4.64 4.98 -19.96
C ILE A 141 -3.63 6.07 -19.57
N GLY A 142 -2.43 5.68 -19.17
CA GLY A 142 -1.35 6.63 -18.92
C GLY A 142 -0.81 7.22 -20.21
N ASP A 143 -0.16 8.37 -20.10
CA ASP A 143 0.46 9.12 -21.19
C ASP A 143 1.90 9.53 -20.85
N LEU A 144 2.49 8.91 -19.81
CA LEU A 144 3.86 9.16 -19.41
C LEU A 144 4.86 8.71 -20.50
N ASP A 145 5.46 9.70 -21.14
CA ASP A 145 6.61 9.58 -22.04
C ASP A 145 7.90 10.01 -21.30
N THR A 146 9.03 9.47 -21.73
CA THR A 146 10.36 9.99 -21.37
C THR A 146 11.34 9.83 -22.53
N ALA A 147 11.82 10.95 -23.06
CA ALA A 147 12.78 11.06 -24.15
C ALA A 147 12.31 10.41 -25.46
N GLY A 148 11.00 10.46 -25.74
CA GLY A 148 10.37 9.84 -26.91
C GLY A 148 10.23 8.32 -26.78
N ILE A 149 10.16 7.83 -25.54
CA ILE A 149 9.88 6.44 -25.19
C ILE A 149 8.63 6.43 -24.32
N GLU A 150 7.54 5.93 -24.88
CA GLU A 150 6.30 5.71 -24.14
C GLU A 150 6.55 4.72 -22.99
N LEU A 151 6.49 5.20 -21.74
CA LEU A 151 6.71 4.39 -20.54
C LEU A 151 5.40 3.81 -19.99
N GLN A 152 4.26 4.42 -20.32
CA GLN A 152 2.90 4.06 -19.91
C GLN A 152 1.94 4.27 -21.09
N GLY A 153 0.73 3.70 -21.03
CA GLY A 153 -0.28 3.86 -22.08
C GLY A 153 -0.32 2.79 -23.18
N ASP A 154 0.77 2.05 -23.40
CA ASP A 154 0.81 1.03 -24.46
C ASP A 154 0.34 -0.37 -24.01
N GLY A 155 -0.23 -1.13 -24.94
CA GLY A 155 -0.69 -2.51 -24.78
C GLY A 155 -2.14 -2.70 -24.32
N ASP A 156 -2.53 -3.97 -24.10
CA ASP A 156 -3.90 -4.39 -23.77
C ASP A 156 -4.22 -4.34 -22.25
N GLY A 157 -3.33 -3.76 -21.44
CA GLY A 157 -3.41 -3.76 -19.98
C GLY A 157 -2.79 -5.00 -19.32
N PHE A 158 -2.76 -5.01 -18.00
CA PHE A 158 -2.07 -6.05 -17.22
C PHE A 158 -2.94 -6.62 -16.10
N LEU A 159 -3.15 -7.94 -16.11
CA LEU A 159 -3.90 -8.65 -15.09
C LEU A 159 -2.97 -9.27 -14.04
N ASN A 160 -3.24 -8.98 -12.76
CA ASN A 160 -2.42 -9.41 -11.63
C ASN A 160 -3.27 -10.13 -10.57
N PRO A 161 -3.38 -11.47 -10.63
CA PRO A 161 -3.92 -12.27 -9.54
C PRO A 161 -2.89 -12.40 -8.41
N PHE A 162 -3.34 -12.33 -7.17
CA PHE A 162 -2.46 -12.47 -6.01
C PHE A 162 -3.13 -13.18 -4.84
N ILE A 163 -2.29 -13.69 -3.94
CA ILE A 163 -2.69 -14.23 -2.64
C ILE A 163 -1.75 -13.67 -1.57
N THR A 164 -2.31 -13.31 -0.42
CA THR A 164 -1.58 -12.74 0.70
C THR A 164 -2.18 -13.26 2.01
N GLY A 165 -1.34 -13.47 3.01
CA GLY A 165 -1.78 -14.03 4.28
C GLY A 165 -0.95 -13.53 5.45
N ALA A 166 -1.58 -13.48 6.63
CA ALA A 166 -0.92 -13.12 7.87
C ALA A 166 -1.33 -14.10 8.97
N THR A 167 -0.35 -14.43 9.83
CA THR A 167 -0.57 -15.17 11.06
C THR A 167 0.31 -14.59 12.17
N THR A 168 -0.22 -14.49 13.39
CA THR A 168 0.62 -14.25 14.56
C THR A 168 1.09 -15.57 15.15
N LEU A 169 2.40 -15.77 15.22
CA LEU A 169 2.98 -16.86 15.99
C LEU A 169 3.05 -16.44 17.45
N LYS A 170 2.41 -17.19 18.35
CA LYS A 170 2.58 -16.98 19.80
C LYS A 170 4.06 -17.22 20.13
N ALA A 171 4.81 -16.15 20.38
CA ALA A 171 6.15 -16.27 20.90
C ALA A 171 6.08 -16.87 22.31
N LYS A 172 6.88 -17.92 22.55
CA LYS A 172 7.11 -18.42 23.91
C LYS A 172 7.64 -17.23 24.73
N PRO A 173 7.06 -16.89 25.89
CA PRO A 173 7.54 -15.76 26.67
C PRO A 173 9.03 -15.97 26.96
N TRP A 174 9.84 -14.95 26.66
CA TRP A 174 11.25 -14.94 27.05
C TRP A 174 11.31 -15.01 28.59
N ARG A 175 11.57 -16.19 29.12
CA ARG A 175 11.81 -16.38 30.55
C ARG A 175 13.18 -15.77 30.83
N ARG A 176 13.22 -14.54 31.33
CA ARG A 176 14.44 -13.97 31.93
C ARG A 176 14.82 -14.86 33.12
N SER A 177 15.77 -15.77 32.92
CA SER A 177 16.52 -16.38 34.02
C SER A 177 17.60 -15.40 34.47
N GLY A 178 17.18 -14.38 35.23
CA GLY A 178 18.13 -13.64 36.06
C GLY A 178 18.41 -14.45 37.33
N PRO A 179 19.65 -14.44 37.86
CA PRO A 179 19.95 -15.10 39.11
C PRO A 179 19.11 -14.48 40.24
N GLN A 180 18.41 -15.31 41.01
CA GLN A 180 17.83 -14.87 42.27
C GLN A 180 18.99 -14.70 43.26
N SER A 181 19.42 -13.47 43.50
CA SER A 181 20.19 -13.17 44.71
C SER A 181 19.21 -13.10 45.87
N THR A 182 19.09 -14.21 46.59
CA THR A 182 18.57 -14.21 47.96
C THR A 182 19.60 -13.45 48.80
N VAL A 183 19.22 -12.29 49.33
CA VAL A 183 20.01 -11.61 50.35
C VAL A 183 19.47 -12.11 51.68
N ALA A 184 20.33 -12.82 52.42
CA ALA A 184 20.13 -13.18 53.81
C ALA A 184 20.26 -11.95 54.72
#